data_AF-A0A1H6H1J6-F1
#
_entry.id   AF-A0A1H6H1J6-F1
#
_cell.length_a   1.000
_cell.length_b   1.000
_cell.length_c   1.000
_cell.angle_alpha   90.00
_cell.angle_beta   90.00
_cell.angle_gamma   90.00
#
_symmetry.space_group_name_H-M   'P 1'
#
loop_
_entity.id
_entity.type
_entity.pdbx_description
1 polymer ?
#
loop_
_entity_poly.entity_id
_entity_poly.type
_entity_poly.pdbx_seq_one_letter_code
_entity_poly.pdbx_strand_id
1 'polypeptide(L)'
;MDTHTLNETSFQFTENGKSYDVTFHANKGFSSFAASEFTQDPAVNEKVRQAYIALMPYENKIIEWISQSPDNGRKYIENPVQAMENANMGIPQDIIQMIKNASELLVTTLKK
;
A
#
# COMPACT_ATOMS: atom_id res chain seq x y z
N MET A 1 3.65 -18.42 -21.36
CA MET A 1 3.01 -17.22 -20.79
C MET A 1 4.11 -16.48 -20.08
N ASP A 2 4.66 -15.44 -20.72
CA ASP A 2 5.68 -14.59 -20.11
C ASP A 2 5.07 -13.86 -18.91
N THR A 3 5.40 -14.32 -17.71
CA THR A 3 5.14 -13.57 -16.48
C THR A 3 6.12 -12.42 -16.45
N HIS A 4 5.74 -11.29 -17.04
CA HIS A 4 6.40 -10.03 -16.77
C HIS A 4 6.20 -9.71 -15.29
N THR A 5 7.16 -10.11 -14.46
CA THR A 5 7.22 -9.69 -13.06
C THR A 5 7.55 -8.22 -13.05
N LEU A 6 6.54 -7.36 -12.92
CA LEU A 6 6.69 -5.93 -12.71
C LEU A 6 7.43 -5.73 -11.37
N ASN A 7 8.75 -5.56 -11.43
CA ASN A 7 9.60 -5.40 -10.25
C ASN A 7 9.56 -3.97 -9.70
N GLU A 8 9.26 -2.99 -10.55
CA GLU A 8 9.08 -1.60 -10.17
C GLU A 8 8.19 -0.85 -11.17
N THR A 9 7.50 0.19 -10.71
CA THR A 9 6.79 1.15 -11.56
C THR A 9 7.00 2.55 -11.03
N SER A 10 7.26 3.51 -11.92
CA SER A 10 7.44 4.90 -11.56
C SER A 10 6.43 5.79 -12.27
N PHE A 11 5.95 6.81 -11.58
CA PHE A 11 5.15 7.86 -12.19
C PHE A 11 5.47 9.20 -11.55
N GLN A 12 5.30 10.25 -12.35
CA GLN A 12 5.45 11.62 -11.91
C GLN A 12 4.07 12.23 -11.68
N PHE A 13 3.87 12.93 -10.56
CA PHE A 13 2.69 13.75 -10.36
C PHE A 13 3.08 15.15 -9.89
N THR A 14 2.27 16.15 -10.26
CA THR A 14 2.50 17.55 -9.88
C THR A 14 1.46 17.98 -8.85
N GLU A 15 1.91 18.47 -7.70
CA GLU A 15 1.06 19.00 -6.63
C GLU A 15 1.63 20.34 -6.16
N ASN A 16 0.77 21.37 -6.03
CA ASN A 16 1.17 22.73 -5.61
C ASN A 16 2.34 23.34 -6.42
N GLY A 17 2.42 23.02 -7.72
CA GLY A 17 3.49 23.49 -8.60
C GLY A 17 4.83 22.78 -8.43
N LYS A 18 4.89 21.72 -7.62
CA LYS A 18 6.08 20.86 -7.45
C LYS A 18 5.84 19.51 -8.12
N SER A 19 6.83 19.00 -8.84
CA SER A 19 6.79 17.65 -9.42
C SER A 19 7.42 16.64 -8.45
N TYR A 20 6.74 15.52 -8.28
CA TYR A 20 7.14 14.40 -7.43
C TYR A 20 7.28 13.16 -8.28
N ASP A 21 8.47 12.55 -8.25
CA ASP A 21 8.71 11.24 -8.86
C ASP A 21 8.49 10.16 -7.80
N VAL A 22 7.54 9.28 -8.04
CA VAL A 22 7.25 8.15 -7.16
C VAL A 22 7.67 6.88 -7.85
N THR A 23 8.43 6.05 -7.14
CA THR A 23 8.79 4.71 -7.60
C THR A 23 8.30 3.68 -6.60
N PHE A 24 7.49 2.74 -7.08
CA PHE A 24 7.02 1.58 -6.33
C PHE A 24 7.93 0.40 -6.66
N HIS A 25 8.46 -0.27 -5.64
CA HIS A 25 9.29 -1.48 -5.80
C HIS A 25 8.54 -2.71 -5.27
N ALA A 26 8.22 -3.65 -6.15
CA ALA A 26 7.40 -4.84 -5.86
C ALA A 26 8.02 -5.84 -4.89
N ASN A 27 9.33 -5.78 -4.66
CA ASN A 27 10.03 -6.73 -3.77
C ASN A 27 10.59 -6.08 -2.50
N LYS A 28 10.44 -4.75 -2.34
CA LYS A 28 10.91 -4.01 -1.16
C LYS A 28 9.76 -3.38 -0.37
N GLY A 29 8.57 -3.25 -0.96
CA GLY A 29 7.42 -2.58 -0.36
C GLY A 29 6.94 -3.30 0.88
N PHE A 30 6.12 -4.33 0.74
CA PHE A 30 5.43 -4.90 1.91
C PHE A 30 6.32 -5.73 2.84
N SER A 31 7.37 -6.35 2.31
CA SER A 31 8.34 -7.12 3.11
C SER A 31 9.12 -6.25 4.11
N SER A 32 9.44 -5.01 3.74
CA SER A 32 10.11 -4.07 4.66
C SER A 32 9.15 -3.50 5.72
N PHE A 33 7.89 -3.26 5.34
CA PHE A 33 6.86 -2.84 6.29
C PHE A 33 6.51 -3.93 7.32
N ALA A 34 6.55 -5.21 6.92
CA ALA A 34 6.35 -6.33 7.84
C ALA A 34 7.48 -6.47 8.88
N ALA A 35 8.66 -5.88 8.64
CA ALA A 35 9.79 -5.88 9.56
C ALA A 35 9.94 -4.55 10.33
N SER A 36 9.08 -3.56 10.07
CA SER A 36 9.18 -2.22 10.65
C SER A 36 8.44 -2.10 11.97
N GLU A 37 9.03 -1.39 12.92
CA GLU A 37 8.35 -0.92 14.12
C GLU A 37 7.84 0.50 13.88
N PHE A 38 6.51 0.68 13.93
CA PHE A 38 5.87 1.97 13.63
C PHE A 38 5.62 2.80 14.89
N THR A 39 5.53 2.14 16.04
CA THR A 39 5.22 2.75 17.35
C THR A 39 6.02 2.06 18.46
N GLN A 40 5.99 2.62 19.67
CA GLN A 40 6.52 1.94 20.86
C GLN A 40 5.59 0.85 21.41
N ASP A 41 4.37 0.71 20.87
CA ASP A 41 3.41 -0.31 21.30
C ASP A 41 3.56 -1.58 20.43
N PRO A 42 4.08 -2.68 20.99
CA PRO A 42 4.31 -3.91 20.23
C PRO A 42 3.00 -4.56 19.76
N ALA A 43 1.88 -4.35 20.46
CA ALA A 43 0.58 -4.90 20.04
C ALA A 43 0.03 -4.15 18.81
N VAL A 44 0.28 -2.84 18.72
CA VAL A 44 -0.04 -2.05 17.52
C VAL A 44 0.83 -2.49 16.35
N ASN A 45 2.15 -2.60 16.56
CA ASN A 45 3.08 -3.05 15.52
C ASN A 45 2.70 -4.44 15.00
N GLU A 46 2.31 -5.38 15.88
CA GLU A 46 1.90 -6.72 15.46
C GLU A 46 0.65 -6.70 14.58
N LYS A 47 -0.36 -5.91 14.94
CA LYS A 47 -1.60 -5.78 14.12
C LYS A 47 -1.30 -5.18 12.75
N VAL A 48 -0.45 -4.16 12.69
CA VAL A 48 -0.01 -3.54 11.44
C VAL A 48 0.76 -4.55 10.58
N ARG A 49 1.66 -5.32 11.20
CA ARG A 49 2.44 -6.36 10.53
C ARG A 49 1.54 -7.46 9.94
N GLN A 50 0.58 -7.98 10.70
CA GLN A 50 -0.36 -9.00 10.22
C GLN A 50 -1.17 -8.51 9.02
N ALA A 51 -1.60 -7.24 9.07
CA ALA A 51 -2.31 -6.61 7.98
C ALA A 51 -1.46 -6.57 6.70
N TYR A 52 -0.20 -6.13 6.79
CA TYR A 52 0.72 -6.14 5.64
C TYR A 52 1.01 -7.55 5.12
N ILE A 53 1.22 -8.53 5.99
CA ILE A 53 1.43 -9.93 5.59
C ILE A 53 0.23 -10.45 4.79
N ALA A 54 -1.00 -10.15 5.22
CA ALA A 54 -2.21 -10.55 4.51
C ALA A 54 -2.31 -9.88 3.11
N LEU A 55 -1.73 -8.69 2.94
CA LEU A 55 -1.74 -7.95 1.67
C LEU A 55 -0.65 -8.40 0.69
N MET A 56 0.47 -8.97 1.17
CA MET A 56 1.61 -9.38 0.33
C MET A 56 1.23 -10.20 -0.92
N PRO A 57 0.31 -11.19 -0.86
CA PRO A 57 -0.07 -11.96 -2.05
C PRO A 57 -0.69 -11.11 -3.18
N TYR A 58 -1.15 -9.90 -2.87
CA TYR A 58 -1.81 -8.98 -3.80
C TYR A 58 -0.90 -7.85 -4.29
N GLU A 59 0.37 -7.83 -3.85
CA GLU A 59 1.34 -6.77 -4.20
C GLU A 59 1.45 -6.54 -5.71
N ASN A 60 1.60 -7.62 -6.48
CA ASN A 60 1.70 -7.53 -7.93
C ASN A 60 0.45 -6.91 -8.56
N LYS A 61 -0.75 -7.22 -8.04
CA LYS A 61 -2.01 -6.67 -8.57
C LYS A 61 -2.15 -5.18 -8.25
N ILE A 62 -1.74 -4.78 -7.05
CA ILE A 62 -1.73 -3.38 -6.61
C ILE A 62 -0.78 -2.60 -7.53
N ILE A 63 0.41 -3.12 -7.77
CA ILE A 63 1.43 -2.48 -8.62
C ILE A 63 0.99 -2.43 -10.07
N GLU A 64 0.42 -3.52 -10.59
CA GLU A 64 -0.16 -3.54 -11.93
C GLU A 64 -1.24 -2.47 -12.08
N TRP A 65 -2.18 -2.37 -11.15
CA TRP A 65 -3.21 -1.32 -11.18
C TRP A 65 -2.64 0.09 -11.10
N ILE A 66 -1.65 0.33 -10.23
CA ILE A 66 -0.92 1.61 -10.13
C ILE A 66 -0.24 1.94 -11.46
N SER A 67 0.39 0.95 -12.11
CA SER A 67 1.14 1.15 -13.35
C SER A 67 0.26 1.48 -14.56
N GLN A 68 -1.04 1.19 -14.50
CA GLN A 68 -1.97 1.46 -15.61
C GLN A 68 -2.16 2.95 -15.88
N SER A 69 -2.07 3.81 -14.85
CA SER A 69 -2.13 5.27 -15.05
C SER A 69 -1.54 6.05 -13.87
N PRO A 70 -0.96 7.24 -14.11
CA PRO A 70 -0.53 8.15 -13.03
C PRO A 70 -1.67 8.50 -12.05
N ASP A 71 -2.91 8.57 -12.52
CA ASP A 71 -4.09 8.84 -11.68
C ASP A 71 -4.34 7.72 -10.67
N ASN A 72 -4.12 6.46 -11.05
CA ASN A 72 -4.23 5.33 -10.11
C ASN A 72 -3.15 5.41 -9.04
N GLY A 73 -1.92 5.71 -9.46
CA GLY A 73 -0.82 5.97 -8.54
C GLY A 73 -1.12 7.11 -7.55
N ARG A 74 -1.69 8.22 -8.05
CA ARG A 74 -2.12 9.34 -7.21
C ARG A 74 -3.20 8.94 -6.22
N LYS A 75 -4.27 8.26 -6.67
CA LYS A 75 -5.34 7.74 -5.78
C LYS A 75 -4.79 6.83 -4.69
N TYR A 76 -3.84 5.96 -5.06
CA TYR A 76 -3.20 5.06 -4.11
C TYR A 76 -2.42 5.81 -3.03
N ILE A 77 -1.67 6.86 -3.40
CA ILE A 77 -0.91 7.67 -2.44
C ILE A 77 -1.84 8.48 -1.53
N GLU A 78 -2.90 9.07 -2.10
CA GLU A 78 -3.87 9.88 -1.35
C GLU A 78 -4.62 9.04 -0.31
N ASN A 79 -5.10 7.85 -0.70
CA ASN A 79 -5.79 6.93 0.20
C ASN A 79 -5.68 5.48 -0.30
N PRO A 80 -4.68 4.71 0.16
CA PRO A 80 -4.45 3.35 -0.32
C PRO A 80 -5.65 2.42 -0.11
N VAL A 81 -6.33 2.53 1.04
CA VAL A 81 -7.49 1.68 1.38
C VAL A 81 -8.64 1.95 0.43
N GLN A 82 -9.00 3.22 0.27
CA GLN A 82 -10.09 3.62 -0.63
C GLN A 82 -9.76 3.31 -2.10
N ALA A 83 -8.49 3.44 -2.50
CA ALA A 83 -8.04 3.06 -3.83
C ALA A 83 -8.23 1.55 -4.08
N MET A 84 -7.85 0.70 -3.11
CA MET A 84 -8.05 -0.76 -3.19
C MET A 84 -9.54 -1.15 -3.23
N GLU A 85 -10.38 -0.50 -2.42
CA GLU A 85 -11.84 -0.72 -2.42
C GLU A 85 -12.47 -0.38 -3.79
N ASN A 86 -12.09 0.75 -4.37
CA ASN A 86 -12.67 1.23 -5.62
C ASN A 86 -12.16 0.47 -6.86
N ALA A 87 -10.91 -0.01 -6.81
CA ALA A 87 -10.26 -0.61 -7.95
C ALA A 87 -10.72 -2.05 -8.25
N ASN A 88 -11.43 -2.70 -7.32
CA ASN A 88 -11.90 -4.09 -7.43
C ASN A 88 -10.80 -5.05 -7.93
N MET A 89 -9.60 -4.96 -7.35
CA MET A 89 -8.40 -5.70 -7.78
C MET A 89 -8.45 -7.21 -7.46
N GLY A 90 -9.58 -7.71 -6.98
CA GLY A 90 -9.74 -9.08 -6.48
C GLY A 90 -9.00 -9.32 -5.16
N ILE A 91 -8.85 -8.28 -4.33
CA ILE A 91 -8.41 -8.39 -2.93
C ILE A 91 -9.67 -8.68 -2.10
N PRO A 92 -9.70 -9.75 -1.29
CA PRO A 92 -10.79 -10.05 -0.38
C PRO A 92 -11.10 -8.87 0.57
N GLN A 93 -12.40 -8.62 0.80
CA GLN A 93 -12.85 -7.47 1.60
C GLN A 93 -12.41 -7.54 3.06
N ASP A 94 -12.24 -8.75 3.61
CA ASP A 94 -11.70 -8.98 4.95
C ASP A 94 -10.24 -8.52 5.07
N ILE A 95 -9.43 -8.69 4.03
CA ILE A 95 -8.05 -8.21 3.98
C ILE A 95 -8.03 -6.67 3.89
N ILE A 96 -8.88 -6.08 3.04
CA ILE A 96 -9.04 -4.62 2.96
C ILE A 96 -9.44 -4.04 4.33
N GLN A 97 -10.40 -4.68 5.00
CA GLN A 97 -10.83 -4.27 6.33
C GLN A 97 -9.71 -4.41 7.38
N MET A 98 -8.87 -5.44 7.26
CA MET A 98 -7.71 -5.62 8.13
C MET A 98 -6.70 -4.48 7.97
N ILE A 99 -6.39 -4.07 6.73
CA ILE A 99 -5.55 -2.89 6.46
C ILE A 99 -6.18 -1.64 7.04
N LYS A 100 -7.47 -1.40 6.79
CA LYS A 100 -8.19 -0.24 7.30
C LYS A 100 -8.11 -0.11 8.81
N ASN A 101 -8.41 -1.19 9.53
CA ASN A 101 -8.36 -1.23 10.99
C ASN A 101 -6.93 -0.99 11.50
N ALA A 102 -5.92 -1.56 10.85
CA ALA A 102 -4.52 -1.36 11.20
C ALA A 102 -4.07 0.10 10.97
N SER A 103 -4.48 0.72 9.86
CA SER A 103 -4.20 2.12 9.55
C SER A 103 -4.86 3.07 10.57
N GLU A 104 -6.15 2.84 10.89
CA GLU A 104 -6.87 3.62 11.90
C GLU A 104 -6.21 3.51 13.28
N LEU A 105 -5.87 2.29 13.69
CA LEU A 105 -5.17 2.04 14.95
C LEU A 105 -3.82 2.77 15.00
N LEU A 106 -3.01 2.67 13.94
CA LEU A 106 -1.72 3.33 13.85
C LEU A 106 -1.86 4.86 13.97
N VAL A 107 -2.81 5.46 13.24
CA VAL A 107 -3.07 6.90 13.27
C VAL A 107 -3.55 7.34 14.66
N THR A 108 -4.43 6.58 15.31
CA THR A 108 -4.88 6.88 16.68
C THR A 108 -3.74 6.82 17.68
N THR A 109 -2.84 5.83 17.55
CA THR A 109 -1.69 5.69 18.45
C THR A 109 -0.66 6.80 18.25
N LEU A 110 -0.39 7.21 17.02
CA LEU A 110 0.57 8.30 16.73
C LEU A 110 0.07 9.70 17.11
N LYS A 111 -1.25 9.87 17.28
CA LYS A 111 -1.87 11.14 17.70
C LYS A 111 -1.91 11.33 19.22
N LYS A 112 -1.57 10.29 19.99
CA LYS A 112 -1.51 10.34 21.46
C LYS A 112 -0.10 10.69 21.91
#